data_AF-A0A3C0GH64-F1
#
_entry.id   AF-A0A3C0GH64-F1
#
_cell.length_a   1.000
_cell.length_b   1.000
_cell.length_c   1.000
_cell.angle_alpha   90.00
_cell.angle_beta   90.00
_cell.angle_gamma   90.00
#
_symmetry.space_group_name_H-M   'P 1'
#
loop_
_entity.id
_entity.type
_entity.pdbx_description
1 polymer ?
#
loop_
_entity_poly.entity_id
_entity_poly.type
_entity_poly.pdbx_seq_one_letter_code
_entity_poly.pdbx_strand_id
1 'polypeptide(L)'
;MFKKIVLFLFLCIVAFWGQAQDAQLSPLSKISLLTVGTGEDLAAKFGHSAIRLQDPTLGIDEVYGYGTYDFEDPNFYLNFTRGKLSYTISRIPFKYFKYSYQQEKRWVKEQVLDVDLEQRNAIV
;
A
#
# COMPACT_ATOMS: atom_id res chain seq x y z
N MET A 1 9.19 46.23 -19.37
CA MET A 1 9.08 44.85 -19.90
C MET A 1 10.31 44.01 -19.55
N PHE A 2 11.54 44.52 -19.74
CA PHE A 2 12.79 43.81 -19.44
C PHE A 2 12.90 43.25 -18.00
N LYS A 3 12.52 44.02 -16.97
CA LYS A 3 12.54 43.55 -15.56
C LYS A 3 11.64 42.32 -15.31
N LYS A 4 10.52 42.20 -16.02
CA LYS A 4 9.59 41.05 -15.90
C LYS A 4 10.19 39.79 -16.55
N ILE A 5 10.92 39.96 -17.66
CA ILE A 5 11.63 38.88 -18.35
C ILE A 5 12.77 38.35 -17.47
N VAL A 6 13.55 39.24 -16.85
CA VAL A 6 14.63 38.85 -15.93
C VAL A 6 14.08 38.11 -14.70
N LEU A 7 12.98 38.61 -14.12
CA LEU A 7 12.33 37.94 -12.98
C LEU A 7 11.79 36.55 -13.37
N PHE A 8 11.20 36.43 -14.57
CA PHE A 8 10.70 35.16 -15.08
C PHE A 8 11.84 34.15 -15.31
N LEU A 9 12.93 34.57 -15.94
CA LEU A 9 14.13 33.73 -16.13
C LEU A 9 14.74 33.29 -14.80
N PHE A 10 14.79 34.19 -13.81
CA PHE A 10 15.25 33.86 -12.46
C PHE A 10 14.36 32.79 -11.80
N LEU A 11 13.03 32.92 -11.88
CA LEU A 11 12.08 31.93 -11.38
C LEU A 11 12.23 30.57 -12.07
N CYS A 12 12.45 30.55 -13.40
CA CYS A 12 12.72 29.31 -14.12
C CYS A 12 14.00 28.64 -13.64
N ILE A 13 15.10 29.40 -13.47
CA ILE A 13 16.38 28.84 -12.99
C ILE A 13 16.22 28.24 -11.59
N VAL A 14 15.52 28.91 -10.68
CA VAL A 14 15.27 28.41 -9.32
C VAL A 14 14.43 27.12 -9.35
N ALA A 15 13.43 27.04 -10.24
CA ALA A 15 12.62 25.83 -10.40
C ALA A 15 13.43 24.64 -10.95
N PHE A 16 14.40 24.88 -11.83
CA PHE A 16 15.29 23.84 -12.36
C PHE A 16 16.30 23.32 -11.32
N TRP A 17 16.58 24.07 -10.26
CA TRP A 17 17.53 23.69 -9.21
C TRP A 17 16.88 22.97 -8.03
N GLY A 18 15.55 22.79 -8.04
CA GLY A 18 14.85 21.98 -7.05
C GLY A 18 15.24 20.51 -7.19
N GLN A 19 16.03 20.00 -6.24
CA GLN A 19 16.20 18.55 -6.07
C GLN A 19 15.01 18.05 -5.24
N ALA A 20 14.25 17.09 -5.80
CA ALA A 20 13.31 16.34 -4.98
C ALA A 20 14.10 15.47 -3.99
N GLN A 21 13.72 15.47 -2.71
CA GLN A 21 14.29 14.54 -1.75
C GLN A 21 13.66 13.17 -2.00
N ASP A 22 14.49 12.15 -2.22
CA ASP A 22 14.01 10.77 -2.22
C ASP A 22 13.42 10.48 -0.83
N ALA A 23 12.16 10.09 -0.80
CA ALA A 23 11.47 9.75 0.43
C ALA A 23 12.05 8.41 0.94
N GLN A 24 13.07 8.49 1.78
CA GLN A 24 13.64 7.32 2.43
C GLN A 24 12.88 6.95 3.68
N LEU A 25 12.64 5.66 3.85
CA LEU A 25 12.15 5.10 5.08
C LEU A 25 13.16 5.33 6.21
N SER A 26 12.63 5.51 7.41
CA SER A 26 13.44 5.60 8.62
C SER A 26 13.98 4.22 9.03
N PRO A 27 15.05 4.18 9.84
CA PRO A 27 15.52 2.94 10.45
C PRO A 27 14.47 2.21 11.29
N LEU A 28 13.45 2.94 11.78
CA LEU A 28 12.34 2.41 12.58
C LEU A 28 11.22 1.82 11.72
N SER A 29 11.30 1.92 10.40
CA SER A 29 10.32 1.32 9.51
C SER A 29 10.25 -0.21 9.68
N LYS A 30 9.18 -0.84 9.19
CA LYS A 30 8.99 -2.29 9.16
C LYS A 30 8.17 -2.64 7.93
N ILE A 31 8.55 -3.74 7.29
CA ILE A 31 7.70 -4.41 6.30
C ILE A 31 7.27 -5.74 6.92
N SER A 32 5.96 -5.99 6.93
CA SER A 32 5.39 -7.20 7.50
C SER A 32 4.47 -7.90 6.50
N LEU A 33 4.47 -9.23 6.52
CA LEU A 33 3.40 -10.03 5.93
C LEU A 33 2.25 -10.14 6.94
N LEU A 34 1.06 -9.72 6.53
CA LEU A 34 -0.18 -9.96 7.25
C LEU A 34 -0.86 -11.19 6.67
N THR A 35 -1.20 -12.14 7.53
CA THR A 35 -2.00 -13.32 7.18
C THR A 35 -3.34 -13.24 7.89
N VAL A 36 -4.42 -13.36 7.13
CA VAL A 36 -5.80 -13.33 7.62
C VAL A 36 -6.40 -14.71 7.54
N GLY A 37 -7.06 -15.15 8.61
CA GLY A 37 -7.79 -16.41 8.65
C GLY A 37 -8.89 -16.52 7.60
N THR A 38 -9.41 -17.72 7.40
CA THR A 38 -10.50 -18.01 6.44
C THR A 38 -11.81 -17.35 6.85
N GLY A 39 -12.69 -17.06 5.89
CA GLY A 39 -14.02 -16.49 6.10
C GLY A 39 -15.18 -17.40 5.65
N GLU A 40 -16.41 -16.93 5.84
CA GLU A 40 -17.62 -17.66 5.42
C GLU A 40 -17.87 -17.57 3.92
N ASP A 41 -17.58 -16.42 3.31
CA ASP A 41 -17.69 -16.19 1.87
C ASP A 41 -16.71 -17.07 1.07
N LEU A 42 -17.13 -17.56 -0.11
CA LEU A 42 -16.30 -18.36 -1.01
C LEU A 42 -14.98 -17.68 -1.33
N ALA A 43 -15.01 -16.37 -1.59
CA ALA A 43 -13.83 -15.59 -1.93
C ALA A 43 -12.88 -15.39 -0.72
N ALA A 44 -13.38 -15.62 0.50
CA ALA A 44 -12.61 -15.57 1.74
C ALA A 44 -12.22 -16.96 2.28
N LYS A 45 -12.65 -18.06 1.65
CA LYS A 45 -12.41 -19.43 2.16
C LYS A 45 -10.93 -19.80 2.30
N PHE A 46 -10.06 -19.16 1.53
CA PHE A 46 -8.63 -19.41 1.56
C PHE A 46 -7.85 -18.44 2.46
N GLY A 47 -8.56 -17.54 3.15
CA GLY A 47 -7.94 -16.46 3.90
C GLY A 47 -7.48 -15.32 2.99
N HIS A 48 -6.59 -14.48 3.49
CA HIS A 48 -6.00 -13.39 2.70
C HIS A 48 -4.58 -13.10 3.18
N SER A 49 -3.73 -12.57 2.29
CA SER A 49 -2.40 -12.10 2.64
C SER A 49 -2.20 -10.69 2.11
N ALA A 50 -1.55 -9.84 2.89
CA ALA A 50 -1.27 -8.46 2.54
C ALA A 50 0.09 -8.02 3.08
N ILE A 51 0.68 -6.99 2.48
CA ILE A 51 1.94 -6.40 2.96
C ILE A 51 1.63 -5.15 3.77
N ARG A 52 2.15 -5.05 4.99
CA ARG A 52 2.06 -3.84 5.80
C ARG A 52 3.40 -3.10 5.75
N LEU A 53 3.33 -1.81 5.44
CA LEU A 53 4.43 -0.87 5.62
C LEU A 53 4.11 0.01 6.83
N GLN A 54 4.99 -0.01 7.82
CA GLN A 54 4.91 0.86 8.98
C GLN A 54 6.18 1.69 9.06
N ASP A 55 6.05 3.00 9.24
CA ASP A 55 7.14 3.91 9.57
C ASP A 55 6.62 4.98 10.54
N PRO A 56 6.91 4.87 11.84
CA PRO A 56 6.42 5.82 12.84
C PRO A 56 7.04 7.22 12.70
N THR A 57 8.25 7.33 12.12
CA THR A 57 8.92 8.61 11.90
C THR A 57 8.23 9.40 10.80
N LEU A 58 7.73 8.71 9.77
CA LEU A 58 7.00 9.30 8.65
C LEU A 58 5.47 9.29 8.85
N GLY A 59 4.98 8.69 9.93
CA GLY A 59 3.54 8.53 10.19
C GLY A 59 2.85 7.55 9.25
N ILE A 60 3.59 6.61 8.66
CA ILE A 60 3.07 5.60 7.73
C ILE A 60 2.63 4.37 8.53
N ASP A 61 1.40 3.91 8.30
CA ASP A 61 0.91 2.62 8.79
C ASP A 61 -0.16 2.08 7.83
N GLU A 62 0.31 1.57 6.69
CA GLU A 62 -0.48 1.26 5.51
C GLU A 62 -0.39 -0.22 5.16
N VAL A 63 -1.48 -0.78 4.65
CA VAL A 63 -1.56 -2.16 4.17
C VAL A 63 -1.86 -2.16 2.69
N TYR A 64 -1.05 -2.91 1.96
CA TYR A 64 -1.14 -3.15 0.53
C TYR A 64 -1.72 -4.54 0.28
N GLY A 65 -2.97 -4.58 -0.18
CA GLY A 65 -3.69 -5.80 -0.51
C GLY A 65 -3.51 -6.16 -1.98
N TYR A 66 -2.79 -7.23 -2.27
CA TYR A 66 -2.64 -7.74 -3.62
C TYR A 66 -3.81 -8.66 -3.97
N GLY A 67 -4.31 -8.54 -5.20
CA GLY A 67 -5.46 -9.36 -5.63
C GLY A 67 -6.79 -8.84 -5.09
N THR A 68 -6.91 -7.52 -4.87
CA THR A 68 -8.19 -6.90 -4.51
C THR A 68 -9.13 -6.95 -5.70
N TYR A 69 -10.40 -7.22 -5.47
CA TYR A 69 -11.44 -7.35 -6.49
C TYR A 69 -12.68 -6.56 -6.07
N ASP A 70 -13.55 -6.25 -7.03
CA ASP A 70 -14.85 -5.65 -6.78
C ASP A 70 -15.93 -6.74 -6.75
N PHE A 71 -16.65 -6.86 -5.62
CA PHE A 71 -17.74 -7.83 -5.50
C PHE A 71 -18.95 -7.47 -6.36
N GLU A 72 -19.07 -6.21 -6.79
CA GLU A 72 -20.16 -5.72 -7.64
C GLU A 72 -19.90 -5.99 -9.14
N ASP A 73 -18.76 -6.60 -9.50
CA ASP A 73 -18.45 -6.98 -10.87
C ASP A 73 -19.48 -7.98 -11.43
N PRO A 74 -19.98 -7.78 -12.68
CA PRO A 74 -20.92 -8.71 -13.30
C PRO A 74 -20.37 -10.14 -13.35
N ASN A 75 -21.18 -11.10 -12.87
CA ASN A 75 -20.81 -12.52 -12.77
C ASN A 75 -19.59 -12.81 -11.88
N PHE A 76 -19.37 -12.02 -10.81
CA PHE A 76 -18.24 -12.14 -9.89
C PHE A 76 -17.83 -13.59 -9.60
N TYR A 77 -18.71 -14.43 -9.03
CA TYR A 77 -18.35 -15.81 -8.66
C TYR A 77 -17.99 -16.71 -9.85
N LEU A 78 -18.62 -16.51 -11.01
CA LEU A 78 -18.27 -17.25 -12.23
C LEU A 78 -16.88 -16.86 -12.72
N ASN A 79 -16.54 -15.58 -12.65
CA ASN A 79 -15.23 -15.09 -13.05
C ASN A 79 -14.16 -15.44 -12.01
N PHE A 80 -14.47 -15.40 -10.72
CA PHE A 80 -13.62 -15.82 -9.62
C PHE A 80 -13.18 -17.27 -9.78
N THR A 81 -14.15 -18.19 -9.94
CA THR A 81 -13.88 -19.62 -10.13
C THR A 81 -13.11 -19.93 -11.42
N ARG A 82 -13.16 -19.04 -12.42
CA ARG A 82 -12.39 -19.14 -13.68
C ARG A 82 -11.04 -18.42 -13.63
N GLY A 83 -10.73 -17.70 -12.55
CA GLY A 83 -9.52 -16.87 -12.45
C GLY A 83 -9.51 -15.69 -13.43
N LYS A 84 -10.68 -15.14 -13.78
CA LYS A 84 -10.85 -14.06 -14.77
C LYS A 84 -11.27 -12.71 -14.16
N LEU A 85 -11.10 -12.53 -12.85
CA LEU A 85 -11.39 -11.24 -12.22
C LEU A 85 -10.34 -10.19 -12.59
N SER A 86 -10.78 -8.93 -12.62
CA SER A 86 -9.90 -7.78 -12.72
C SER A 86 -9.33 -7.46 -11.34
N TYR A 87 -8.10 -7.90 -11.09
CA TYR A 87 -7.43 -7.68 -9.81
C TYR A 87 -6.72 -6.33 -9.77
N THR A 88 -6.76 -5.69 -8.60
CA THR A 88 -6.07 -4.44 -8.31
C THR A 88 -5.21 -4.56 -7.04
N ILE A 89 -4.37 -3.56 -6.82
CA ILE A 89 -3.67 -3.37 -5.55
C ILE A 89 -4.44 -2.31 -4.76
N SER A 90 -4.88 -2.66 -3.57
CA SER A 90 -5.49 -1.71 -2.64
C SER A 90 -4.44 -1.18 -1.66
N ARG A 91 -4.65 0.05 -1.19
CA ARG A 91 -3.90 0.65 -0.09
C ARG A 91 -4.90 1.14 0.96
N ILE A 92 -4.82 0.62 2.17
CA ILE A 92 -5.67 1.05 3.27
C ILE A 92 -4.89 1.18 4.58
N PRO A 93 -5.22 2.15 5.46
CA PRO A 93 -4.59 2.25 6.77
C PRO A 93 -4.79 0.97 7.60
N PHE A 94 -3.74 0.52 8.30
CA PHE A 94 -3.76 -0.73 9.06
C PHE A 94 -4.89 -0.80 10.08
N LYS A 95 -5.26 0.33 10.69
CA LYS A 95 -6.38 0.40 11.63
C LYS A 95 -7.70 -0.06 11.01
N TYR A 96 -7.96 0.28 9.75
CA TYR A 96 -9.18 -0.10 9.05
C TYR A 96 -9.11 -1.54 8.57
N PHE A 97 -7.95 -1.97 8.05
CA PHE A 97 -7.69 -3.38 7.69
C PHE A 97 -7.95 -4.31 8.89
N LYS A 98 -7.37 -4.00 10.05
CA LYS A 98 -7.55 -4.82 11.25
C LYS A 98 -9.00 -4.83 11.72
N TYR A 99 -9.64 -3.65 11.72
CA TYR A 99 -11.02 -3.53 12.17
C TYR A 99 -12.00 -4.33 11.31
N SER A 100 -11.88 -4.29 9.97
CA SER A 100 -12.79 -5.03 9.08
C SER A 100 -12.75 -6.53 9.35
N TYR A 101 -11.55 -7.12 9.44
CA TYR A 101 -11.42 -8.55 9.72
C TYR A 101 -11.83 -8.95 11.14
N GLN A 102 -11.71 -8.04 12.11
CA GLN A 102 -12.27 -8.25 13.44
C GLN A 102 -13.80 -8.31 13.42
N GLN A 103 -14.48 -7.46 12.63
CA GLN A 103 -15.94 -7.51 12.46
C GLN A 103 -16.37 -8.83 11.82
N GLU A 104 -15.58 -9.36 10.88
CA GLU A 104 -15.77 -10.68 10.29
C GLU A 104 -15.42 -11.85 11.23
N LYS A 105 -14.97 -11.56 12.46
CA LYS A 105 -14.49 -12.55 13.45
C LYS A 105 -13.33 -13.41 12.93
N ARG A 106 -12.49 -12.82 12.07
CA ARG A 106 -11.29 -13.46 11.50
C ARG A 106 -10.05 -12.99 12.24
N TRP A 107 -9.12 -13.90 12.45
CA TRP A 107 -7.82 -13.57 13.04
C TRP A 107 -6.91 -12.93 11.99
N VAL A 108 -6.03 -12.03 12.45
CA VAL A 108 -4.95 -11.44 11.65
C VAL A 108 -3.64 -11.69 12.37
N LYS A 109 -2.68 -12.31 11.69
CA LYS A 109 -1.34 -12.56 12.18
C LYS A 109 -0.34 -11.70 11.40
N GLU A 110 0.57 -11.07 12.12
CA GLU A 110 1.64 -10.27 11.54
C GLU A 110 2.97 -11.02 11.65
N GLN A 111 3.73 -11.05 10.55
CA GLN A 111 5.09 -11.54 10.50
C GLN A 111 5.98 -10.44 9.94
N VAL A 112 6.81 -9.84 10.80
CA VAL A 112 7.81 -8.86 10.36
C VAL A 112 8.85 -9.60 9.52
N LEU A 113 9.14 -9.07 8.33
CA LEU A 113 10.12 -9.64 7.41
C LEU A 113 11.53 -9.20 7.83
N ASP A 114 12.49 -10.10 7.66
CA ASP A 114 13.91 -9.82 7.90
C ASP A 114 14.52 -9.19 6.65
N VAL A 115 14.24 -7.90 6.46
CA VAL A 115 14.75 -7.06 5.37
C VAL A 115 15.45 -5.84 5.95
N ASP A 116 16.67 -5.59 5.48
CA ASP A 116 17.46 -4.45 5.96
C ASP A 116 16.92 -3.11 5.44
N LEU A 117 17.50 -1.99 5.88
CA LEU A 117 17.01 -0.67 5.49
C LEU A 117 17.24 -0.36 4.00
N GLU A 118 18.32 -0.87 3.40
CA GLU A 118 18.63 -0.66 1.99
C GLU A 118 17.60 -1.40 1.12
N GLN A 119 17.33 -2.66 1.46
CA GLN A 119 16.30 -3.48 0.80
C GLN A 119 14.91 -2.86 0.94
N ARG A 120 14.54 -2.36 2.13
CA ARG A 120 13.25 -1.70 2.34
C ARG A 120 13.09 -0.46 1.46
N ASN A 121 14.13 0.37 1.36
CA ASN A 121 14.11 1.54 0.48
C ASN A 121 14.11 1.18 -1.02
N ALA A 122 14.61 0.00 -1.40
CA ALA A 122 14.53 -0.48 -2.78
C ALA A 122 13.15 -1.06 -3.17
N ILE A 123 12.32 -1.43 -2.18
CA ILE A 123 10.98 -2.00 -2.38
C ILE A 123 9.91 -0.90 -2.53
N VAL A 124 10.11 0.26 -1.86
CA VAL A 124 9.13 1.35 -1.75
C VAL A 124 9.26 2.37 -2.87
#